data_AF-A0A1S3HYU9-F1
#
_entry.id   AF-A0A1S3HYU9-F1
#
_cell.length_a   1.000
_cell.length_b   1.000
_cell.length_c   1.000
_cell.angle_alpha   90.00
_cell.angle_beta   90.00
_cell.angle_gamma   90.00
#
_symmetry.space_group_name_H-M   'P 1'
#
loop_
_entity.id
_entity.type
_entity.pdbx_description
1 polymer ?
#
loop_
_entity_poly.entity_id
_entity_poly.type
_entity_poly.pdbx_seq_one_letter_code
_entity_poly.pdbx_strand_id
1 'polypeptide(L)'
;MADKPKHKPPEGMEPYDLGGQGDLGALSPEQQEKLNRFKIQTRLENEKYLRNHPEVECLLTGFLGDILRKRPNNVREFASSYFTDPDLPDKVVNQLEGRQAQMKQNKVLQKTLTQ
;
A
#
# COMPACT_ATOMS: atom_id res chain seq x y z
N MET A 1 -28.46 4.67 -31.51
CA MET A 1 -27.70 3.81 -30.59
C MET A 1 -26.52 4.64 -30.11
N ALA A 2 -26.52 5.08 -28.85
CA ALA A 2 -25.49 5.99 -28.36
C ALA A 2 -24.16 5.22 -28.22
N ASP A 3 -23.14 5.73 -28.89
CA ASP A 3 -21.78 5.17 -28.92
C ASP A 3 -21.20 5.24 -27.50
N LYS A 4 -20.92 4.10 -26.87
CA LYS A 4 -20.36 4.06 -25.52
C LYS A 4 -18.89 4.47 -25.62
N PRO A 5 -18.43 5.54 -24.93
CA PRO A 5 -17.03 5.94 -24.98
C PRO A 5 -16.17 4.82 -24.37
N LYS A 6 -15.27 4.24 -25.17
CA LYS A 6 -14.28 3.24 -24.75
C LYS A 6 -13.16 3.91 -23.97
N HIS A 7 -13.42 4.38 -22.76
CA HIS A 7 -12.35 4.78 -21.86
C HIS A 7 -11.75 3.52 -21.21
N LYS A 8 -10.51 3.19 -21.59
CA LYS A 8 -9.72 2.22 -20.84
C LYS A 8 -9.55 2.78 -19.42
N PRO A 9 -9.85 2.01 -18.36
CA PRO A 9 -9.59 2.45 -17.00
C PRO A 9 -8.09 2.76 -16.84
N PRO A 10 -7.72 3.70 -15.95
CA PRO A 10 -6.32 3.95 -15.62
C PRO A 10 -5.65 2.64 -15.17
N GLU A 11 -4.41 2.39 -15.61
CA GLU A 11 -3.68 1.16 -15.26
C GLU A 11 -3.64 0.97 -13.73
N GLY A 12 -4.00 -0.23 -13.28
CA GLY A 12 -4.14 -0.55 -11.85
C GLY A 12 -5.50 -0.18 -11.23
N MET A 13 -6.46 0.34 -11.99
CA MET A 13 -7.91 0.25 -11.69
C MET A 13 -8.52 -0.89 -12.50
N GLU A 14 -8.04 -2.10 -12.23
CA GLU A 14 -8.60 -3.37 -12.70
C GLU A 14 -10.10 -3.48 -12.32
N PRO A 15 -10.90 -4.33 -12.99
CA PRO A 15 -12.34 -4.16 -13.20
C PRO A 15 -13.25 -4.35 -11.96
N TYR A 16 -12.73 -4.37 -10.74
CA TYR A 16 -13.51 -4.53 -9.50
C TYR A 16 -14.53 -3.40 -9.26
N ASP A 17 -14.35 -2.26 -9.93
CA ASP A 17 -15.24 -1.10 -9.85
C ASP A 17 -16.29 -1.05 -10.96
N LEU A 18 -16.21 -1.96 -11.94
CA LEU A 18 -17.17 -2.06 -13.04
C LEU A 18 -18.05 -3.28 -12.77
N GLY A 19 -19.36 -3.13 -12.93
CA GLY A 19 -20.33 -4.23 -12.73
C GLY A 19 -20.19 -5.40 -13.71
N GLY A 20 -19.16 -5.38 -14.55
CA GLY A 20 -18.89 -6.35 -15.61
C GLY A 20 -18.37 -5.69 -16.87
N GLN A 21 -18.22 -6.49 -17.92
CA GLN A 21 -17.66 -6.08 -19.21
C GLN A 21 -18.63 -5.13 -19.94
N GLY A 22 -18.33 -3.83 -19.94
CA GLY A 22 -19.12 -2.81 -20.64
C GLY A 22 -20.33 -2.26 -19.86
N ASP A 23 -20.39 -2.55 -18.56
CA ASP A 23 -21.39 -2.01 -17.64
C ASP A 23 -20.73 -1.04 -16.66
N LEU A 24 -21.09 0.24 -16.75
CA LEU A 24 -20.56 1.32 -15.89
C LEU A 24 -21.10 1.22 -14.44
N GLY A 25 -21.81 0.14 -14.11
CA GLY A 25 -22.63 0.07 -12.91
C GLY A 25 -23.72 1.14 -12.94
N ALA A 26 -24.12 1.61 -11.76
CA ALA A 26 -25.18 2.62 -11.59
C ALA A 26 -24.74 4.07 -11.92
N LEU A 27 -23.50 4.28 -12.38
CA LEU A 27 -22.93 5.62 -12.57
C LEU A 27 -23.05 6.10 -14.02
N SER A 28 -23.39 7.37 -14.20
CA SER A 28 -23.33 8.04 -15.49
C SER A 28 -21.88 8.21 -15.96
N PRO A 29 -21.63 8.41 -17.27
CA PRO A 29 -20.28 8.62 -17.79
C PRO A 29 -19.53 9.77 -17.12
N GLU A 30 -20.21 10.87 -16.82
CA GLU A 30 -19.63 12.03 -16.13
C GLU A 30 -19.29 11.70 -14.66
N GLN A 31 -20.15 10.94 -13.98
CA GLN A 31 -19.90 10.48 -12.62
C GLN A 31 -18.69 9.53 -12.57
N GLN A 32 -18.56 8.64 -13.55
CA GLN A 32 -17.42 7.75 -13.66
C GLN A 32 -16.11 8.53 -13.88
N GLU A 33 -16.11 9.53 -14.75
CA GLU A 33 -14.92 10.34 -15.01
C GLU A 33 -14.49 11.11 -13.75
N LYS A 34 -15.45 11.70 -13.03
CA LYS A 34 -15.19 12.38 -11.76
C LYS A 34 -14.64 11.43 -10.70
N LEU A 35 -15.21 10.23 -10.59
CA LEU A 35 -14.74 9.19 -9.69
C LEU A 35 -13.34 8.70 -10.04
N ASN A 36 -13.04 8.55 -11.34
CA ASN A 36 -11.71 8.16 -11.80
C ASN A 36 -10.65 9.19 -11.40
N ARG A 37 -10.92 10.49 -11.65
CA ARG A 37 -10.02 11.59 -11.25
C ARG A 37 -9.81 11.60 -9.73
N PHE A 38 -10.87 11.43 -8.97
CA PHE A 38 -10.79 11.36 -7.51
C PHE A 38 -9.91 10.19 -7.04
N LYS A 39 -10.12 8.98 -7.56
CA LYS A 39 -9.33 7.79 -7.20
C LYS A 39 -7.85 7.93 -7.57
N ILE A 40 -7.53 8.52 -8.72
CA ILE A 40 -6.14 8.80 -9.10
C ILE A 40 -5.49 9.73 -8.07
N GLN A 41 -6.16 10.82 -7.70
CA GLN A 41 -5.65 11.75 -6.70
C GLN A 41 -5.45 11.07 -5.34
N THR A 42 -6.43 10.30 -4.87
CA THR A 42 -6.33 9.54 -3.62
C THR A 42 -5.17 8.55 -3.64
N ARG A 43 -4.91 7.87 -4.77
CA ARG A 43 -3.77 6.94 -4.89
C ARG A 43 -2.43 7.66 -4.78
N LEU A 44 -2.29 8.81 -5.44
CA LEU A 44 -1.08 9.64 -5.34
C LEU A 44 -0.83 10.09 -3.90
N GLU A 45 -1.89 10.47 -3.19
CA GLU A 45 -1.81 10.86 -1.78
C GLU A 45 -1.44 9.69 -0.87
N ASN A 46 -2.03 8.52 -1.09
CA ASN A 46 -1.69 7.29 -0.36
C ASN A 46 -0.22 6.89 -0.57
N GLU A 47 0.26 6.92 -1.81
CA GLU A 47 1.68 6.62 -2.11
C GLU A 47 2.62 7.64 -1.48
N LYS A 48 2.28 8.94 -1.53
CA LYS A 48 3.05 9.98 -0.86
C LYS A 48 3.09 9.77 0.65
N TYR A 49 1.96 9.38 1.25
CA TYR A 49 1.87 9.05 2.67
C TYR A 49 2.78 7.86 3.00
N LEU A 50 2.63 6.72 2.31
CA LEU A 50 3.44 5.52 2.56
C LEU A 50 4.95 5.78 2.36
N ARG A 51 5.32 6.63 1.39
CA ARG A 51 6.72 7.02 1.17
C ARG A 51 7.28 7.89 2.30
N ASN A 52 6.46 8.76 2.88
CA ASN A 52 6.85 9.64 3.98
C ASN A 52 6.80 8.96 5.35
N HIS A 53 6.08 7.84 5.46
CA HIS A 53 5.84 7.11 6.70
C HIS A 53 6.45 5.69 6.66
N PRO A 54 7.80 5.56 6.67
CA PRO A 54 8.48 4.26 6.64
C PRO A 54 8.13 3.36 7.83
N GLU A 55 7.63 3.92 8.93
CA GLU A 55 7.12 3.20 10.10
C GLU A 55 6.00 2.23 9.75
N VAL A 56 5.13 2.59 8.80
CA VAL A 56 4.02 1.74 8.35
C VAL A 56 4.57 0.51 7.63
N GLU A 57 5.62 0.68 6.82
CA GLU A 57 6.27 -0.42 6.13
C GLU A 57 6.96 -1.38 7.11
N CYS A 58 7.68 -0.84 8.11
CA CYS A 58 8.30 -1.64 9.16
C CYS A 58 7.27 -2.44 9.96
N LEU A 59 6.18 -1.79 10.38
CA LEU A 59 5.06 -2.42 11.09
C LEU A 59 4.47 -3.59 10.29
N LEU A 60 4.16 -3.37 9.01
CA LEU A 60 3.59 -4.40 8.14
C LEU A 60 4.57 -5.56 7.90
N THR A 61 5.86 -5.25 7.70
CA THR A 61 6.90 -6.26 7.48
C THR A 61 7.09 -7.13 8.73
N GLY A 62 7.11 -6.51 9.92
CA GLY A 62 7.19 -7.24 11.19
C GLY A 62 5.98 -8.16 11.38
N PHE A 63 4.77 -7.66 11.12
CA PHE A 63 3.55 -8.44 11.23
C PHE A 63 3.52 -9.63 10.26
N LEU A 64 3.84 -9.41 8.98
CA LEU A 64 3.91 -10.47 7.97
C LEU A 64 4.99 -11.50 8.30
N GLY A 65 6.16 -11.07 8.76
CA GLY A 65 7.23 -11.96 9.20
C GLY A 65 6.79 -12.89 10.32
N ASP A 66 6.06 -12.34 11.29
CA ASP A 66 5.51 -13.09 12.41
C ASP A 66 4.42 -14.09 11.99
N ILE A 67 3.53 -13.69 11.07
CA ILE A 67 2.53 -14.60 10.49
C ILE A 67 3.22 -15.76 9.78
N LEU A 68 4.19 -15.48 8.91
CA LEU A 68 4.87 -16.51 8.12
C LEU A 68 5.67 -17.47 9.00
N ARG A 69 6.21 -16.98 10.12
CA ARG A 69 6.97 -17.78 11.08
C ARG A 69 6.08 -18.62 11.99
N LYS A 70 5.03 -18.02 12.58
CA LYS A 70 4.17 -18.68 13.58
C LYS A 70 3.03 -19.48 12.93
N ARG A 71 2.67 -19.19 11.68
CA ARG A 71 1.58 -19.81 10.91
C ARG A 71 0.31 -20.03 11.75
N PRO A 72 -0.29 -18.95 12.28
CA PRO A 72 -1.46 -19.07 13.15
C PRO A 72 -2.67 -19.64 12.38
N ASN A 73 -3.47 -20.47 13.05
CA ASN A 73 -4.72 -21.00 12.50
C ASN A 73 -5.75 -19.89 12.26
N ASN A 74 -5.74 -18.83 13.09
CA ASN A 74 -6.62 -17.67 12.95
C ASN A 74 -5.80 -16.38 12.84
N VAL A 75 -5.67 -15.88 11.61
CA VAL A 75 -4.90 -14.66 11.31
C VAL A 75 -5.54 -13.42 11.92
N ARG A 76 -6.87 -13.36 12.02
CA ARG A 76 -7.58 -12.19 12.56
C ARG A 76 -7.33 -12.02 14.05
N GLU A 77 -7.42 -13.12 14.80
CA GLU A 77 -7.14 -13.10 16.25
C GLU A 77 -5.67 -12.74 16.50
N PHE A 78 -4.76 -13.33 15.72
CA PHE A 78 -3.35 -12.98 15.76
C PHE A 78 -3.11 -11.49 15.48
N ALA A 79 -3.78 -10.91 14.48
CA ALA A 79 -3.70 -9.48 14.18
C ALA A 79 -4.16 -8.63 15.36
N SER A 80 -5.29 -8.98 15.98
CA SER A 80 -5.80 -8.26 17.14
C SER A 80 -4.77 -8.26 18.28
N SER A 81 -4.20 -9.42 18.61
CA SER A 81 -3.19 -9.50 19.66
C SER A 81 -1.91 -8.75 19.31
N TYR A 82 -1.46 -8.82 18.04
CA TYR A 82 -0.24 -8.17 17.57
C TYR A 82 -0.35 -6.64 17.61
N PHE A 83 -1.43 -6.06 17.07
CA PHE A 83 -1.61 -4.61 16.99
C PHE A 83 -2.07 -3.97 18.31
N THR A 84 -2.50 -4.77 19.29
CA THR A 84 -2.85 -4.29 20.63
C THR A 84 -1.68 -4.40 21.63
N ASP A 85 -0.54 -4.95 21.20
CA ASP A 85 0.66 -5.06 22.03
C ASP A 85 1.22 -3.64 22.38
N PRO A 86 1.29 -3.26 23.67
CA PRO A 86 1.77 -1.94 24.07
C PRO A 86 3.25 -1.71 23.73
N ASP A 87 4.04 -2.78 23.58
CA ASP A 87 5.47 -2.69 23.24
C ASP A 87 5.72 -2.59 21.72
N LEU A 88 4.66 -2.71 20.91
CA LEU A 88 4.77 -2.67 19.45
C LEU A 88 5.37 -1.36 18.92
N PRO A 89 5.00 -0.17 19.41
CA PRO A 89 5.57 1.09 18.94
C PRO A 89 7.09 1.12 19.12
N ASP A 90 7.59 0.68 20.28
CA ASP A 90 9.02 0.65 20.59
C ASP A 90 9.77 -0.33 19.67
N LYS A 91 9.18 -1.50 19.40
CA LYS A 91 9.74 -2.47 18.43
C LYS A 91 9.85 -1.88 17.03
N VAL A 92 8.83 -1.14 16.59
CA VAL A 92 8.81 -0.50 15.27
C VAL A 92 9.85 0.63 15.20
N VAL A 93 9.98 1.46 16.24
CA VAL A 93 10.99 2.52 16.31
C VAL A 93 12.40 1.93 16.23
N ASN A 94 12.70 0.90 17.01
CA ASN A 94 14.00 0.21 16.96
C ASN A 94 14.29 -0.37 15.56
N GLN A 95 13.29 -0.96 14.90
CA GLN A 95 13.42 -1.50 13.55
C GLN A 95 13.66 -0.39 12.51
N LEU A 96 13.02 0.76 12.67
CA LEU A 96 13.23 1.93 11.81
C LEU A 96 14.64 2.48 11.92
N GLU A 97 15.14 2.65 13.14
CA GLU A 97 16.50 3.13 13.37
C GLU A 97 17.54 2.21 12.73
N GLY A 98 17.39 0.90 12.94
CA GLY A 98 18.25 -0.12 12.31
C GLY A 98 18.21 -0.06 10.79
N ARG A 99 17.01 0.07 10.19
CA ARG A 99 16.82 0.21 8.75
C ARG A 99 17.47 1.49 8.21
N GLN A 100 17.30 2.62 8.89
CA GLN A 100 17.91 3.89 8.49
C GLN A 100 19.44 3.83 8.54
N ALA A 101 20.01 3.17 9.56
CA ALA A 101 21.44 2.94 9.66
C ALA A 101 21.97 2.10 8.48
N GLN A 102 21.29 0.99 8.15
CA GLN A 102 21.64 0.17 6.99
C GLN A 102 21.53 0.93 5.67
N MET A 103 20.51 1.77 5.49
CA MET A 103 20.39 2.59 4.28
C MET A 103 21.54 3.60 4.15
N LYS A 104 21.95 4.23 5.26
CA LYS A 104 23.12 5.13 5.27
C LYS A 104 24.39 4.36 4.89
N GLN A 105 24.61 3.18 5.46
CA GLN A 105 25.77 2.35 5.16
C GLN A 105 25.80 1.90 3.68
N ASN A 106 24.68 1.43 3.14
CA ASN A 106 24.58 1.03 1.73
C ASN A 106 24.88 2.19 0.77
N LYS A 107 24.41 3.42 1.09
CA LYS A 107 24.73 4.61 0.29
C LYS A 107 26.22 4.95 0.30
N VAL A 108 26.90 4.77 1.43
CA VAL A 108 28.35 4.99 1.54
C VAL A 108 29.10 3.97 0.69
N LEU A 109 28.76 2.68 0.80
CA LEU A 109 29.38 1.61 0.01
C LEU A 109 29.24 1.83 -1.50
N GLN A 110 28.05 2.25 -1.96
CA GLN A 110 27.85 2.57 -3.37
C GLN A 110 28.74 3.73 -3.84
N LYS A 111 28.85 4.82 -3.05
CA LYS A 111 29.73 5.95 -3.39
C LYS A 111 31.22 5.58 -3.43
N THR A 112 31.63 4.60 -2.63
CA THR A 112 33.01 4.08 -2.64
C THR A 112 33.27 3.16 -3.84
N LEU A 113 32.26 2.43 -4.32
CA LEU A 113 32.37 1.55 -5.50
C LEU A 113 32.28 2.27 -6.84
N THR A 114 31.83 3.53 -6.86
CA THR A 114 31.70 4.33 -8.09
C THR A 114 32.85 5.33 -8.29
N GLN A 115 33.86 5.32 -7.42
CA GLN A 115 35.12 6.06 -7.53
C GLN A 115 36.26 5.11 -7.85
#